data_AF-A0A6B3H7H7-F1
#
_entry.id   AF-A0A6B3H7H7-F1
#
_cell.length_a   1.000
_cell.length_b   1.000
_cell.length_c   1.000
_cell.angle_alpha   90.00
_cell.angle_beta   90.00
_cell.angle_gamma   90.00
#
_symmetry.space_group_name_H-M   'P 1'
#
loop_
_entity.id
_entity.type
_entity.pdbx_description
1 polymer ?
#
loop_
_entity_poly.entity_id
_entity_poly.type
_entity_poly.pdbx_seq_one_letter_code
_entity_poly.pdbx_strand_id
1 'polypeptide(L)'
;PPAYRGRLGSFQQAAIVIGIAVSQLVNYAVLQIADGDQRGEILGLEAWQWMLGVMVVPAILYGLLSFAIPESPRFLISVGKKAEARKILEEVEGDKIDLDARVTEIE
;
A
#
# COMPACT_ATOMS: atom_id res chain seq x y z
N PRO A 1 -10.42 3.66 14.64
CA PRO A 1 -11.42 4.66 15.14
C PRO A 1 -12.17 5.47 14.03
N PRO A 2 -13.47 5.78 14.21
CA PRO A 2 -14.30 6.55 13.27
C PRO A 2 -13.71 7.93 12.90
N ALA A 3 -13.01 8.58 13.85
CA ALA A 3 -12.38 9.88 13.67
C ALA A 3 -11.25 9.90 12.61
N TYR A 4 -10.64 8.75 12.31
CA TYR A 4 -9.51 8.67 11.37
C TYR A 4 -9.89 8.10 10.00
N ARG A 5 -11.12 7.58 9.83
CA ARG A 5 -11.54 6.96 8.55
C ARG A 5 -11.46 7.93 7.38
N GLY A 6 -11.91 9.18 7.56
CA GLY A 6 -11.85 10.20 6.52
C GLY A 6 -10.41 10.55 6.14
N ARG A 7 -9.54 10.74 7.13
CA ARG A 7 -8.10 11.04 6.90
C ARG A 7 -7.41 9.89 6.16
N LEU A 8 -7.62 8.66 6.59
CA LEU A 8 -7.06 7.46 5.95
C LEU A 8 -7.54 7.31 4.50
N GLY A 9 -8.81 7.59 4.21
CA GLY A 9 -9.34 7.60 2.85
C GLY A 9 -8.70 8.67 1.96
N SER A 10 -8.54 9.90 2.49
CA SER A 10 -7.83 10.97 1.76
C SER A 10 -6.37 10.64 1.51
N PHE A 11 -5.69 9.96 2.44
CA PHE A 11 -4.33 9.48 2.23
C PHE A 11 -4.25 8.46 1.09
N GLN A 12 -5.20 7.52 1.01
CA GLN A 12 -5.26 6.57 -0.09
C GLN A 12 -5.45 7.28 -1.45
N GLN A 13 -6.35 8.25 -1.52
CA GLN A 13 -6.56 9.02 -2.75
C GLN A 13 -5.33 9.85 -3.13
N ALA A 14 -4.70 10.50 -2.16
CA ALA A 14 -3.45 11.22 -2.39
C ALA A 14 -2.35 10.27 -2.90
N ALA A 15 -2.22 9.08 -2.32
CA ALA A 15 -1.27 8.07 -2.76
C ALA A 15 -1.53 7.62 -4.21
N ILE A 16 -2.79 7.44 -4.61
CA ILE A 16 -3.16 7.12 -6.00
C ILE A 16 -2.74 8.25 -6.94
N VAL A 17 -3.07 9.50 -6.61
CA VAL A 17 -2.74 10.66 -7.45
C VAL A 17 -1.23 10.85 -7.57
N ILE A 18 -0.49 10.72 -6.47
CA ILE A 18 0.97 10.76 -6.45
C ILE A 18 1.55 9.62 -7.30
N GLY A 19 1.01 8.40 -7.16
CA GLY A 19 1.43 7.25 -7.94
C GLY A 19 1.27 7.47 -9.45
N ILE A 20 0.14 8.03 -9.88
CA ILE A 20 -0.09 8.40 -11.29
C ILE A 20 0.92 9.45 -11.73
N ALA A 21 1.16 10.51 -10.93
CA ALA A 21 2.12 11.56 -11.27
C ALA A 21 3.56 11.01 -11.43
N VAL A 22 3.99 10.15 -10.50
CA VAL A 22 5.30 9.47 -10.58
C VAL A 22 5.37 8.57 -11.80
N SER A 23 4.31 7.82 -12.10
CA SER A 23 4.24 6.98 -13.30
C SER A 23 4.40 7.79 -14.59
N GLN A 24 3.79 8.98 -14.67
CA GLN A 24 3.96 9.87 -15.81
C GLN A 24 5.40 10.39 -15.93
N LEU A 25 6.06 10.75 -14.82
CA LEU A 25 7.45 11.19 -14.83
C LEU A 25 8.41 10.09 -15.29
N VAL A 26 8.18 8.85 -14.83
CA VAL A 26 8.95 7.68 -15.28
C VAL A 26 8.75 7.46 -16.79
N ASN A 27 7.51 7.46 -17.27
CA ASN A 27 7.22 7.26 -18.69
C ASN A 27 7.87 8.34 -19.56
N TYR A 28 7.85 9.60 -19.09
CA TYR A 28 8.54 10.70 -19.75
C TYR A 28 10.06 10.47 -19.82
N ALA A 29 10.68 10.06 -18.71
CA ALA A 29 12.11 9.76 -18.68
C ALA A 29 12.48 8.61 -19.63
N VAL A 30 11.67 7.55 -19.67
CA VAL A 30 11.86 6.41 -20.59
C VAL A 30 11.74 6.87 -22.05
N LEU A 31 10.75 7.70 -22.39
CA LEU A 31 10.61 8.26 -23.74
C LEU A 31 11.79 9.12 -24.15
N GLN A 32 12.32 9.92 -23.22
CA GLN A 32 13.47 10.78 -23.50
C GLN A 32 14.73 9.97 -23.82
N ILE A 33 14.88 8.79 -23.21
CA ILE A 33 15.98 7.85 -23.49
C ILE A 33 15.78 7.15 -24.84
N ALA A 34 14.53 6.98 -25.28
CA ALA A 34 14.17 6.35 -26.56
C ALA A 34 14.08 7.35 -27.74
N ASP A 35 14.67 8.55 -27.63
CA ASP A 35 14.55 9.63 -28.63
C ASP A 35 13.09 10.01 -28.98
N GLY A 36 12.17 9.82 -28.03
CA GLY A 36 10.75 10.10 -28.20
C GLY A 36 9.95 9.02 -28.94
N ASP A 37 10.58 7.89 -29.31
CA ASP A 37 9.89 6.77 -29.94
C ASP A 37 9.48 5.72 -28.89
N GLN A 38 8.17 5.46 -28.78
CA GLN A 38 7.64 4.41 -27.90
C GLN A 38 8.07 2.99 -28.33
N ARG A 39 8.45 2.83 -29.59
CA ARG A 39 9.02 1.60 -30.16
C ARG A 39 10.54 1.65 -30.30
N GLY A 40 11.18 2.71 -29.82
CA GLY A 40 12.63 2.79 -29.74
C GLY A 40 13.18 1.68 -28.86
N GLU A 41 14.27 1.05 -29.31
CA GLU A 41 14.91 -0.03 -28.59
C GLU A 41 15.87 0.54 -27.53
N ILE A 42 15.52 0.36 -26.27
CA ILE A 42 16.38 0.65 -25.12
C ILE A 42 16.91 -0.68 -24.58
N LEU A 43 18.23 -0.88 -24.66
CA LEU A 43 18.90 -2.04 -24.05
C LEU A 43 18.28 -3.41 -24.44
N GLY A 44 17.83 -3.56 -25.69
CA GLY A 44 17.25 -4.82 -26.18
C GLY A 44 15.73 -4.97 -26.01
N LEU A 45 15.03 -3.95 -25.49
CA LEU A 45 13.58 -3.94 -25.30
C LEU A 45 12.98 -2.63 -25.79
N GLU A 46 11.72 -2.66 -26.23
CA GLU A 46 11.00 -1.45 -26.65
C GLU A 46 10.67 -0.57 -25.43
N ALA A 47 10.65 0.75 -25.63
CA ALA A 47 10.41 1.72 -24.56
C ALA A 47 9.10 1.47 -23.78
N TRP A 48 8.01 1.06 -24.44
CA TRP A 48 6.76 0.72 -23.76
C TRP A 48 6.89 -0.49 -22.81
N GLN A 49 7.78 -1.44 -23.13
CA GLN A 49 8.05 -2.60 -22.26
C GLN A 49 8.75 -2.14 -20.98
N TRP A 50 9.67 -1.17 -21.09
CA TRP A 50 10.28 -0.53 -19.94
C TRP A 50 9.26 0.25 -19.10
N MET A 51 8.34 0.99 -19.71
CA MET A 51 7.28 1.71 -18.99
C MET A 51 6.42 0.79 -18.12
N LEU A 52 6.05 -0.39 -18.64
CA LEU A 52 5.35 -1.41 -17.87
C LEU A 52 6.27 -2.11 -16.87
N GLY A 53 7.50 -2.41 -17.26
CA GLY A 53 8.49 -3.10 -16.44
C GLY A 53 8.85 -2.34 -15.16
N VAL A 54 8.86 -1.01 -15.18
CA VAL A 54 9.14 -0.21 -13.99
C VAL A 54 8.12 -0.44 -12.87
N MET A 55 6.89 -0.86 -13.17
CA MET A 55 5.88 -1.21 -12.16
C MET A 55 6.30 -2.39 -11.25
N VAL A 56 7.24 -3.22 -11.70
CA VAL A 56 7.78 -4.34 -10.90
C VAL A 56 8.48 -3.82 -9.64
N VAL A 57 9.16 -2.67 -9.71
CA VAL A 57 9.89 -2.09 -8.58
C VAL A 57 8.97 -1.77 -7.39
N PRO A 58 7.92 -0.93 -7.52
CA PRO A 58 7.00 -0.67 -6.43
C PRO A 58 6.18 -1.91 -6.03
N ALA A 59 5.92 -2.85 -6.94
CA ALA A 59 5.22 -4.09 -6.61
C ALA A 59 6.03 -5.00 -5.67
N ILE A 60 7.33 -5.18 -5.95
CA ILE A 60 8.24 -5.92 -5.07
C ILE A 60 8.41 -5.19 -3.74
N LEU A 61 8.59 -3.86 -3.78
CA LEU A 61 8.69 -3.07 -2.55
C LEU A 61 7.45 -3.26 -1.67
N TYR A 62 6.25 -3.14 -2.25
CA TYR A 62 5.00 -3.39 -1.54
C TYR A 62 4.91 -4.83 -1.01
N GLY A 63 5.29 -5.82 -1.82
CA GLY A 63 5.31 -7.23 -1.41
C GLY A 63 6.30 -7.53 -0.28
N LEU A 64 7.42 -6.82 -0.19
CA LEU A 64 8.35 -6.93 0.93
C LEU A 64 7.82 -6.24 2.18
N LEU A 65 7.24 -5.03 2.02
CA LEU A 65 6.65 -4.28 3.13
C LEU A 65 5.43 -4.99 3.73
N SER A 66 4.66 -5.74 2.93
CA SER A 66 3.47 -6.44 3.40
C SER A 66 3.79 -7.50 4.46
N PHE A 67 4.99 -8.11 4.43
CA PHE A 67 5.42 -9.04 5.49
C PHE A 67 5.59 -8.40 6.86
N ALA A 68 5.77 -7.07 6.92
CA ALA A 68 5.87 -6.32 8.17
C ALA A 68 4.51 -5.79 8.67
N ILE A 69 3.47 -5.82 7.83
CA ILE A 69 2.14 -5.32 8.21
C ILE A 69 1.45 -6.38 9.06
N PRO A 70 1.09 -6.10 10.33
CA PRO A 70 0.36 -7.04 11.15
C PRO A 70 -1.05 -7.25 10.59
N GLU A 71 -1.59 -8.45 10.80
CA GLU A 71 -2.96 -8.78 10.42
C GLU A 71 -3.97 -7.84 11.09
N SER A 72 -5.07 -7.57 10.39
CA SER A 72 -6.11 -6.68 10.93
C SER A 72 -6.69 -7.27 12.22
N PRO A 73 -6.80 -6.52 13.33
CA PRO A 73 -7.39 -7.01 14.57
C PRO A 73 -8.80 -7.59 14.40
N ARG A 74 -9.59 -7.00 13.49
CA ARG A 74 -10.93 -7.49 13.16
C ARG A 74 -10.89 -8.87 12.50
N PHE A 75 -9.91 -9.12 11.64
CA PHE A 75 -9.71 -10.43 11.02
C PHE A 75 -9.31 -11.46 12.09
N LEU A 76 -8.36 -11.12 12.97
CA LEU A 76 -7.91 -12.00 14.05
C LEU A 76 -9.05 -12.39 15.02
N ILE A 77 -9.95 -11.45 15.35
CA ILE A 77 -11.16 -11.74 16.13
C ILE A 77 -12.07 -12.73 15.38
N SER A 78 -12.30 -12.52 14.09
CA SER A 78 -13.17 -13.39 13.27
C SER A 78 -12.67 -14.83 13.13
N VAL A 79 -11.36 -15.07 13.27
CA VAL A 79 -10.75 -16.42 13.24
C VAL A 79 -10.49 -16.99 14.64
N GLY A 80 -11.04 -16.38 15.70
CA GLY A 80 -10.94 -16.86 17.07
C GLY A 80 -9.62 -16.55 17.79
N LYS A 81 -8.72 -15.78 17.17
CA LYS A 81 -7.40 -15.40 17.71
C LYS A 81 -7.46 -14.13 18.56
N LYS A 82 -8.32 -14.12 19.59
CA LYS A 82 -8.57 -12.92 20.43
C LYS A 82 -7.33 -12.39 21.15
N ALA A 83 -6.41 -13.27 21.59
CA ALA A 83 -5.18 -12.87 22.27
C ALA A 83 -4.22 -12.08 21.36
N GLU A 84 -4.10 -12.48 20.09
CA GLU A 84 -3.27 -11.82 19.09
C GLU A 84 -3.89 -10.47 18.67
N ALA A 85 -5.22 -10.43 18.52
CA ALA A 85 -5.97 -9.20 18.29
C ALA A 85 -5.80 -8.17 19.41
N ARG A 86 -5.81 -8.60 20.69
CA ARG A 86 -5.62 -7.72 21.86
C ARG A 86 -4.25 -7.04 21.83
N LYS A 87 -3.20 -7.79 21.50
CA LYS A 87 -1.83 -7.26 21.42
C LYS A 87 -1.68 -6.19 20.33
N ILE A 88 -2.27 -6.40 19.16
CA ILE A 88 -2.23 -5.42 18.06
C ILE A 88 -3.12 -4.20 18.37
N LEU A 89 -4.28 -4.39 19.02
CA LEU A 89 -5.13 -3.29 19.45
C LEU A 89 -4.44 -2.40 20.50
N GLU A 90 -3.70 -3.01 21.44
CA GLU A 90 -2.88 -2.30 22.42
C GLU A 90 -1.79 -1.45 21.74
N GLU A 91 -1.14 -1.99 20.70
CA GLU A 91 -0.12 -1.27 19.92
C GLU A 91 -0.70 -0.12 19.06
N VAL A 92 -1.90 -0.30 18.50
CA VAL A 92 -2.49 0.64 17.53
C VAL A 92 -3.40 1.70 18.18
N GLU A 93 -4.19 1.34 19.20
CA GLU A 93 -5.13 2.25 19.87
C GLU A 93 -4.64 2.73 21.26
N GLY A 94 -3.61 2.09 21.82
CA GLY A 94 -2.99 2.46 23.10
C GLY A 94 -3.81 2.08 24.34
N ASP A 95 -3.20 2.23 25.52
CA ASP A 95 -3.70 1.82 26.85
C ASP A 95 -4.98 2.53 27.36
N LYS A 96 -5.58 3.40 26.53
CA LYS A 96 -6.69 4.30 26.95
C LYS A 96 -8.08 3.81 26.56
N ILE A 97 -8.20 2.63 25.95
CA ILE A 97 -9.48 2.06 25.52
C ILE A 97 -9.68 0.71 26.19
N ASP A 98 -10.88 0.47 26.69
CA ASP A 98 -11.29 -0.84 27.20
C ASP A 98 -11.30 -1.85 26.05
N LEU A 99 -10.18 -2.58 25.93
CA LEU A 99 -9.93 -3.56 24.88
C LEU A 99 -10.98 -4.67 24.89
N ASP A 100 -11.49 -5.04 26.06
CA ASP A 100 -12.49 -6.08 26.22
C ASP A 100 -13.87 -5.59 25.72
N ALA A 101 -14.20 -4.32 25.92
CA ALA A 101 -15.39 -3.69 25.33
C ALA A 101 -15.30 -3.60 23.79
N ARG A 102 -14.12 -3.30 23.24
CA ARG A 102 -13.90 -3.23 21.78
C ARG A 102 -13.93 -4.59 21.09
N VAL A 103 -13.37 -5.62 21.71
CA VAL A 103 -13.46 -6.99 21.18
C VAL A 103 -14.93 -7.45 21.16
N THR A 104 -15.71 -7.10 22.19
CA THR A 104 -17.14 -7.42 22.27
C THR A 104 -18.00 -6.62 21.27
N GLU A 105 -17.60 -5.40 20.91
CA GLU A 105 -18.28 -4.59 19.88
C GLU A 105 -17.96 -5.06 18.44
N ILE A 106 -16.84 -5.79 18.26
CA ILE A 106 -16.37 -6.30 16.97
C ILE A 106 -16.82 -7.75 16.71
N GLU A 107 -17.05 -8.55 17.76
CA GLU A 107 -17.79 -9.84 17.68
C GLU A 107 -19.24 -9.63 17.24
#